data_AF-A0A9P8B9V7-F1
#
_entry.id   AF-A0A9P8B9V7-F1
#
_cell.length_a   1.000
_cell.length_b   1.000
_cell.length_c   1.000
_cell.angle_alpha   90.00
_cell.angle_beta   90.00
_cell.angle_gamma   90.00
#
_symmetry.space_group_name_H-M   'P 1'
#
loop_
_entity.id
_entity.type
_entity.pdbx_description
1 polymer ?
#
loop_
_entity_poly.entity_id
_entity_poly.type
_entity_poly.pdbx_seq_one_letter_code
_entity_poly.pdbx_strand_id
1 'polypeptide(L)'
;MVRTNGEDDLSHREWLEIFNKVIEEVREEMKVQGRDDEFVGAKVIYTTLRVISNDELDWYLNDCLTLKKEFPHLVAGNYAVRIFIHLTHRLTNLTGFDLVGQEGLGHPLIYYLPKLLQFQKRVKSEGLSIPFIFHAGETLGDGDHSDDNLYDAILLGTKRIGHG
;
A
#
# COMPACT_ATOMS: atom_id res chain seq x y z
N MET A 1 6.48 -16.71 2.26
CA MET A 1 5.94 -17.78 1.39
C MET A 1 7.09 -18.70 1.08
N VAL A 2 6.87 -20.00 1.21
CA VAL A 2 7.95 -20.97 1.03
C VAL A 2 8.21 -21.20 -0.46
N ARG A 3 9.47 -21.10 -0.89
CA ARG A 3 9.99 -21.52 -2.20
C ARG A 3 9.76 -23.02 -2.40
N THR A 4 9.82 -23.48 -3.65
CA THR A 4 9.66 -24.91 -4.02
C THR A 4 10.70 -25.85 -3.42
N ASN A 5 11.80 -25.33 -2.86
CA ASN A 5 12.85 -26.08 -2.16
C ASN A 5 12.67 -26.13 -0.62
N GLY A 6 11.70 -25.41 -0.05
CA GLY A 6 11.46 -25.36 1.40
C GLY A 6 11.96 -24.11 2.13
N GLU A 7 12.55 -23.14 1.45
CA GLU A 7 13.09 -21.90 2.06
C GLU A 7 12.03 -20.77 2.08
N ASP A 8 11.91 -20.02 3.17
CA ASP A 8 10.91 -18.92 3.35
C ASP A 8 11.55 -17.52 3.21
N ASP A 9 12.55 -17.40 2.33
CA ASP A 9 13.36 -16.19 2.08
C ASP A 9 12.86 -15.34 0.88
N LEU A 10 11.66 -15.63 0.37
CA LEU A 10 11.07 -14.96 -0.79
C LEU A 10 10.93 -13.44 -0.58
N SER A 11 11.73 -12.66 -1.31
CA SER A 11 11.81 -11.20 -1.14
C SER A 11 10.54 -10.48 -1.61
N HIS A 12 10.25 -9.31 -1.04
CA HIS A 12 9.09 -8.49 -1.44
C HIS A 12 9.10 -8.12 -2.94
N ARG A 13 10.29 -8.05 -3.54
CA ARG A 13 10.47 -7.86 -4.99
C ARG A 13 9.96 -9.06 -5.79
N GLU A 14 10.41 -10.27 -5.45
CA GLU A 14 9.97 -11.51 -6.10
C GLU A 14 8.46 -11.77 -5.91
N TRP A 15 7.92 -11.41 -4.73
CA TRP A 15 6.48 -11.42 -4.48
C TRP A 15 5.70 -10.56 -5.49
N LEU A 16 6.18 -9.35 -5.80
CA LEU A 16 5.54 -8.49 -6.82
C LEU A 16 5.74 -9.00 -8.24
N GLU A 17 6.87 -9.65 -8.56
CA GLU A 17 7.07 -10.32 -9.86
C GLU A 17 6.11 -11.49 -10.05
N ILE A 18 5.91 -12.32 -9.02
CA ILE A 18 4.93 -13.42 -9.02
C ILE A 18 3.50 -12.87 -9.14
N PHE A 19 3.15 -11.85 -8.35
CA PHE A 19 1.83 -11.20 -8.43
C PHE A 19 1.58 -10.62 -9.83
N ASN A 20 2.56 -9.92 -10.41
CA ASN A 20 2.48 -9.41 -11.78
C ASN A 20 2.20 -10.53 -12.79
N LYS A 21 2.97 -11.61 -12.72
CA LYS A 21 2.86 -12.75 -13.63
C LYS A 21 1.44 -13.33 -13.61
N VAL A 22 0.90 -13.60 -12.42
CA VAL A 22 -0.46 -14.15 -12.25
C VAL A 22 -1.53 -13.20 -12.81
N ILE A 23 -1.36 -11.88 -12.65
CA ILE A 23 -2.32 -10.90 -13.20
C ILE A 23 -2.32 -10.89 -14.73
N GLU A 24 -1.16 -10.98 -15.38
CA GLU A 24 -1.10 -11.05 -16.84
C GLU A 24 -1.55 -12.43 -17.37
N GLU A 25 -1.25 -13.54 -16.68
CA GLU A 25 -1.78 -14.88 -17.02
C GLU A 25 -3.32 -14.90 -16.98
N VAL A 26 -3.95 -14.34 -15.94
CA VAL A 26 -5.42 -14.22 -15.86
C VAL A 26 -5.98 -13.31 -16.96
N ARG A 27 -5.27 -12.24 -17.36
CA ARG A 27 -5.67 -11.41 -18.50
C ARG A 27 -5.63 -12.16 -19.81
N GLU A 28 -4.59 -12.94 -20.06
CA GLU A 28 -4.47 -13.75 -21.27
C GLU A 28 -5.54 -14.83 -21.34
N GLU A 29 -5.80 -15.55 -20.23
CA GLU A 29 -6.88 -16.55 -20.16
C GLU A 29 -8.26 -15.95 -20.42
N MET A 30 -8.60 -14.83 -19.77
CA MET A 30 -9.89 -14.16 -19.95
C MET A 30 -10.05 -13.63 -21.37
N LYS A 31 -8.97 -13.12 -21.98
CA LYS A 31 -8.95 -12.69 -23.38
C LYS A 31 -9.12 -13.84 -24.37
N VAL A 32 -8.50 -15.00 -24.13
CA VAL A 32 -8.70 -16.21 -24.94
C VAL A 32 -10.15 -16.71 -24.87
N GLN A 33 -10.85 -16.46 -23.76
CA GLN A 33 -12.27 -16.75 -23.59
C GLN A 33 -13.21 -15.69 -24.20
N GLY A 34 -12.69 -14.56 -24.69
CA GLY A 34 -13.50 -13.42 -25.17
C GLY A 34 -14.17 -12.61 -24.05
N ARG A 35 -13.51 -12.51 -22.90
CA ARG A 35 -14.00 -11.92 -21.63
C ARG A 35 -12.99 -10.91 -21.05
N ASP A 36 -12.23 -10.21 -21.90
CA ASP A 36 -11.14 -9.33 -21.47
C ASP A 36 -11.58 -8.03 -20.77
N ASP A 37 -12.87 -7.70 -20.82
CA ASP A 37 -13.50 -6.61 -20.08
C ASP A 37 -13.96 -7.00 -18.66
N GLU A 38 -14.26 -8.28 -18.40
CA GLU A 38 -14.70 -8.76 -17.08
C GLU A 38 -13.61 -8.63 -16.00
N PHE A 39 -12.32 -8.75 -16.35
CA PHE A 39 -11.21 -8.64 -15.39
C PHE A 39 -10.48 -7.29 -15.46
N VAL A 40 -10.97 -6.33 -14.67
CA VAL A 40 -10.35 -5.00 -14.48
C VAL A 40 -8.89 -5.10 -14.00
N GLY A 41 -8.55 -6.14 -13.22
CA GLY A 41 -7.22 -6.37 -12.63
C GLY A 41 -7.23 -6.26 -11.10
N ALA A 42 -6.08 -6.56 -10.47
CA ALA A 42 -5.88 -6.39 -9.03
C ALA A 42 -4.63 -5.56 -8.71
N LYS A 43 -4.55 -5.07 -7.46
CA LYS A 43 -3.48 -4.21 -6.98
C LYS A 43 -3.19 -4.47 -5.49
N VAL A 44 -1.93 -4.57 -5.10
CA VAL A 44 -1.47 -4.89 -3.71
C VAL A 44 -1.68 -3.67 -2.77
N ILE A 45 -1.65 -3.78 -1.45
CA ILE A 45 -1.39 -2.65 -0.52
C ILE A 45 -0.10 -2.99 0.23
N TYR A 46 0.82 -2.03 0.39
CA TYR A 46 2.04 -2.29 1.16
C TYR A 46 1.72 -2.14 2.65
N THR A 47 1.69 -3.27 3.36
CA THR A 47 1.39 -3.37 4.79
C THR A 47 2.63 -3.74 5.59
N THR A 48 2.79 -3.18 6.78
CA THR A 48 3.67 -3.76 7.82
C THR A 48 2.97 -3.80 9.18
N LEU A 49 3.53 -4.52 10.15
CA LEU A 49 2.90 -4.75 11.44
C LEU A 49 3.00 -3.54 12.36
N ARG A 50 1.90 -3.13 12.98
CA ARG A 50 1.83 -1.99 13.93
C ARG A 50 2.43 -2.26 15.33
N VAL A 51 3.30 -3.24 15.45
CA VAL A 51 4.04 -3.59 16.68
C VAL A 51 5.55 -3.34 16.56
N ILE A 52 6.02 -2.89 15.40
CA ILE A 52 7.44 -2.63 15.13
C ILE A 52 7.88 -1.26 15.66
N SER A 53 9.17 -1.08 15.89
CA SER A 53 9.75 0.22 16.24
C SER A 53 9.70 1.22 15.08
N ASN A 54 9.88 2.50 15.42
CA ASN A 54 10.00 3.58 14.43
C ASN A 54 11.17 3.39 13.43
N ASP A 55 12.25 2.70 13.81
CA ASP A 55 13.40 2.51 12.92
C ASP A 55 13.25 1.28 12.00
N GLU A 56 12.54 0.24 12.46
CA GLU A 56 12.06 -0.83 11.59
C GLU A 56 11.04 -0.29 10.57
N LEU A 57 10.12 0.59 11.00
CA LEU A 57 9.17 1.25 10.10
C LEU A 57 9.89 2.02 8.99
N ASP A 58 10.99 2.72 9.30
CA ASP A 58 11.79 3.42 8.28
C ASP A 58 12.31 2.46 7.19
N TRP A 59 12.67 1.22 7.54
CA TRP A 59 13.05 0.20 6.56
C TRP A 59 11.88 -0.18 5.65
N TYR A 60 10.70 -0.48 6.21
CA TYR A 60 9.49 -0.79 5.42
C TYR A 60 9.05 0.38 4.52
N LEU A 61 9.18 1.63 4.99
CA LEU A 61 8.91 2.83 4.19
C LEU A 61 9.93 3.02 3.07
N ASN A 62 11.21 2.68 3.28
CA ASN A 62 12.25 2.69 2.25
C ASN A 62 12.02 1.62 1.16
N ASP A 63 11.65 0.41 1.57
CA ASP A 63 11.36 -0.71 0.66
C ASP A 63 10.09 -0.44 -0.17
N CYS A 64 9.00 -0.02 0.47
CA CYS A 64 7.77 0.45 -0.17
C CYS A 64 8.03 1.54 -1.25
N LEU A 65 8.89 2.51 -0.94
CA LEU A 65 9.31 3.58 -1.87
C LEU A 65 10.16 3.06 -3.04
N THR A 66 10.93 1.98 -2.82
CA THR A 66 11.76 1.34 -3.84
C THR A 66 10.90 0.51 -4.79
N LEU A 67 10.00 -0.32 -4.25
CA LEU A 67 9.06 -1.12 -5.04
C LEU A 67 8.06 -0.25 -5.83
N LYS A 68 7.67 0.94 -5.32
CA LYS A 68 6.92 1.97 -6.10
C LYS A 68 7.64 2.38 -7.39
N LYS A 69 8.97 2.43 -7.39
CA LYS A 69 9.79 2.87 -8.52
C LYS A 69 10.00 1.74 -9.53
N GLU A 70 10.16 0.51 -9.05
CA GLU A 70 10.39 -0.67 -9.90
C GLU A 70 9.09 -1.24 -10.50
N PHE A 71 7.99 -1.29 -9.73
CA PHE A 71 6.70 -1.84 -10.16
C PHE A 71 5.61 -0.76 -10.26
N PRO A 72 5.78 0.25 -11.15
CA PRO A 72 4.91 1.41 -11.22
C PRO A 72 3.49 1.10 -11.73
N HIS A 73 3.04 -0.14 -11.91
CA HIS A 73 1.69 -0.46 -12.43
C HIS A 73 0.78 -1.23 -11.44
N LEU A 74 1.33 -1.95 -10.47
CA LEU A 74 0.63 -3.00 -9.70
C LEU A 74 -0.18 -2.54 -8.46
N VAL A 75 -0.38 -1.24 -8.26
CA VAL A 75 -0.61 -0.68 -6.91
C VAL A 75 -1.31 0.73 -6.93
N ALA A 76 -2.60 0.90 -6.61
CA ALA A 76 -3.47 2.04 -7.01
C ALA A 76 -3.14 3.50 -6.54
N GLY A 77 -2.56 4.32 -7.41
CA GLY A 77 -2.73 5.78 -7.31
C GLY A 77 -4.06 6.22 -7.93
N ASN A 78 -4.95 6.88 -7.19
CA ASN A 78 -6.16 7.50 -7.78
C ASN A 78 -5.79 8.81 -8.49
N TYR A 79 -6.17 8.93 -9.77
CA TYR A 79 -6.01 10.15 -10.55
C TYR A 79 -7.21 11.09 -10.35
N ALA A 80 -6.94 12.38 -10.18
CA ALA A 80 -7.91 13.40 -10.53
C ALA A 80 -8.04 13.45 -12.06
N VAL A 81 -9.28 13.44 -12.58
CA VAL A 81 -9.52 13.53 -14.02
C VAL A 81 -9.03 14.89 -14.53
N ARG A 82 -8.07 14.87 -15.47
CA ARG A 82 -7.72 16.05 -16.27
C ARG A 82 -7.62 15.65 -17.73
N ILE A 83 -8.56 16.15 -18.52
CA ILE A 83 -8.74 15.82 -19.93
C ILE A 83 -7.67 16.56 -20.77
N PHE A 84 -7.37 16.00 -21.95
CA PHE A 84 -6.58 16.53 -23.07
C PHE A 84 -5.06 16.31 -23.13
N ILE A 85 -4.65 15.90 -24.34
CA ILE A 85 -3.29 15.90 -24.95
C ILE A 85 -2.30 14.83 -24.44
N HIS A 86 -2.44 13.63 -25.00
CA HIS A 86 -1.48 13.07 -25.96
C HIS A 86 0.04 13.23 -25.65
N LEU A 87 0.49 12.70 -24.51
CA LEU A 87 1.91 12.41 -24.24
C LEU A 87 2.05 11.24 -23.24
N THR A 88 3.14 10.48 -23.35
CA THR A 88 3.37 9.18 -22.68
C THR A 88 3.74 9.29 -21.20
N HIS A 89 2.80 9.78 -20.38
CA HIS A 89 2.98 9.80 -18.93
C HIS A 89 2.69 8.43 -18.31
N ARG A 90 3.77 7.78 -17.84
CA ARG A 90 3.76 6.51 -17.11
C ARG A 90 2.72 6.55 -15.99
N LEU A 91 1.73 5.67 -16.05
CA LEU A 91 0.74 5.48 -14.99
C LEU A 91 1.43 4.89 -13.75
N THR A 92 1.97 5.72 -12.84
CA THR A 92 2.69 5.19 -11.65
C THR A 92 1.80 4.85 -10.46
N ASN A 93 2.08 3.71 -9.83
CA ASN A 93 1.25 2.98 -8.86
C ASN A 93 2.22 2.30 -7.84
N LEU A 94 2.06 2.14 -6.52
CA LEU A 94 1.62 3.02 -5.41
C LEU A 94 0.14 3.06 -4.93
N THR A 95 -0.41 1.99 -4.33
CA THR A 95 -1.77 1.98 -3.70
C THR A 95 -1.84 2.83 -2.48
N GLY A 96 -0.71 2.90 -1.79
CA GLY A 96 -0.60 3.41 -0.47
C GLY A 96 0.04 2.42 0.49
N PHE A 97 0.30 2.95 1.68
CA PHE A 97 0.94 2.28 2.78
C PHE A 97 -0.06 2.17 3.95
N ASP A 98 0.07 1.11 4.74
CA ASP A 98 -0.88 0.71 5.80
C ASP A 98 -0.14 -0.02 6.95
N LEU A 99 -0.74 0.01 8.14
CA LEU A 99 -0.21 -0.51 9.40
C LEU A 99 -1.22 -1.48 10.01
N VAL A 100 -0.93 -2.77 9.94
CA VAL A 100 -1.88 -3.86 10.22
C VAL A 100 -1.52 -4.66 11.48
N GLY A 101 -2.47 -5.47 11.97
CA GLY A 101 -2.35 -6.21 13.23
C GLY A 101 -3.18 -5.60 14.35
N GLN A 102 -3.33 -6.33 15.46
CA GLN A 102 -4.28 -6.01 16.53
C GLN A 102 -4.06 -4.59 17.11
N GLU A 103 -5.05 -3.71 16.89
CA GLU A 103 -4.95 -2.29 17.20
C GLU A 103 -4.66 -1.99 18.67
N GLY A 104 -5.51 -2.45 19.60
CA GLY A 104 -5.37 -2.16 21.04
C GLY A 104 -4.20 -2.82 21.78
N LEU A 105 -3.38 -3.63 21.09
CA LEU A 105 -2.08 -4.13 21.62
C LEU A 105 -0.87 -3.58 20.84
N GLY A 106 -1.11 -2.87 19.73
CA GLY A 106 -0.09 -2.26 18.91
C GLY A 106 0.24 -0.84 19.32
N HIS A 107 1.07 -0.20 18.51
CA HIS A 107 1.28 1.24 18.61
C HIS A 107 0.17 2.01 17.86
N PRO A 108 -0.26 3.17 18.37
CA PRO A 108 -1.16 4.09 17.68
C PRO A 108 -0.43 4.86 16.56
N LEU A 109 -1.15 5.46 15.62
CA LEU A 109 -0.60 6.20 14.48
C LEU A 109 0.28 7.39 14.93
N ILE A 110 -0.09 8.09 16.01
CA ILE A 110 0.70 9.17 16.62
C ILE A 110 2.13 8.74 17.00
N TYR A 111 2.37 7.46 17.37
CA TYR A 111 3.71 6.94 17.66
C TYR A 111 4.60 6.93 16.41
N TYR A 112 4.02 6.69 15.23
CA TYR A 112 4.71 6.64 13.94
C TYR A 112 4.72 7.97 13.18
N LEU A 113 3.99 8.97 13.68
CA LEU A 113 3.75 10.27 13.02
C LEU A 113 5.01 10.95 12.45
N PRO A 114 6.19 10.98 13.12
CA PRO A 114 7.40 11.59 12.55
C PRO A 114 7.84 10.93 11.23
N LYS A 115 7.84 9.59 11.20
CA LYS A 115 8.28 8.79 10.04
C LYS A 115 7.25 8.85 8.91
N LEU A 116 5.95 8.79 9.25
CA LEU A 116 4.86 8.92 8.28
C LEU A 116 4.85 10.29 7.58
N LEU A 117 5.05 11.38 8.33
CA LEU A 117 5.19 12.73 7.77
C LEU A 117 6.48 12.91 6.95
N GLN A 118 7.59 12.25 7.34
CA GLN A 118 8.81 12.22 6.55
C GLN A 118 8.62 11.46 5.23
N PHE A 119 7.91 10.33 5.25
CA PHE A 119 7.55 9.56 4.06
C PHE A 119 6.70 10.35 3.08
N GLN A 120 5.63 11.01 3.54
CA GLN A 120 4.81 11.88 2.67
C GLN A 120 5.64 12.97 1.98
N LYS A 121 6.58 13.61 2.71
CA LYS A 121 7.51 14.60 2.13
C LYS A 121 8.41 13.97 1.06
N ARG A 122 8.97 12.79 1.32
CA ARG A 122 9.84 12.05 0.39
C ARG A 122 9.10 11.64 -0.89
N VAL A 123 7.97 10.96 -0.74
CA VAL A 123 7.06 10.56 -1.85
C VAL A 123 6.74 11.76 -2.75
N LYS A 124 6.35 12.90 -2.15
CA LYS A 124 6.08 14.14 -2.87
C LYS A 124 7.32 14.72 -3.57
N SER A 125 8.49 14.72 -2.92
CA SER A 125 9.74 15.24 -3.48
C SER A 125 10.26 14.43 -4.67
N GLU A 126 9.96 13.14 -4.72
CA GLU A 126 10.33 12.23 -5.82
C GLU A 126 9.28 12.22 -6.96
N GLY A 127 8.21 13.02 -6.87
CA GLY A 127 7.13 13.06 -7.85
C GLY A 127 6.24 11.81 -7.85
N LEU A 128 6.28 11.03 -6.77
CA LEU A 128 5.53 9.79 -6.62
C LEU A 128 4.19 10.03 -5.93
N SER A 129 3.28 9.06 -6.07
CA SER A 129 2.04 8.99 -5.30
C SER A 129 1.98 7.66 -4.55
N ILE A 130 1.92 7.76 -3.23
CA ILE A 130 1.69 6.68 -2.26
C ILE A 130 0.80 7.31 -1.18
N PRO A 131 -0.54 7.15 -1.21
CA PRO A 131 -1.40 7.64 -0.14
C PRO A 131 -1.27 6.77 1.12
N PHE A 132 -2.02 7.08 2.17
CA PHE A 132 -2.27 6.13 3.26
C PHE A 132 -3.65 5.48 3.10
N ILE A 133 -3.77 4.25 3.60
CA ILE A 133 -4.99 3.42 3.59
C ILE A 133 -5.08 2.73 4.97
N PHE A 134 -4.97 3.49 6.07
CA PHE A 134 -4.78 2.92 7.40
C PHE A 134 -6.00 2.14 7.92
N HIS A 135 -5.73 1.00 8.55
CA HIS A 135 -6.61 0.43 9.57
C HIS A 135 -6.65 1.36 10.80
N ALA A 136 -7.85 1.69 11.27
CA ALA A 136 -8.08 2.45 12.49
C ALA A 136 -9.52 2.24 12.98
N GLY A 137 -9.74 2.24 14.29
CA GLY A 137 -11.05 1.97 14.88
C GLY A 137 -11.44 0.49 14.91
N GLU A 138 -10.49 -0.46 14.80
CA GLU A 138 -10.73 -1.87 15.11
C GLU A 138 -10.74 -2.09 16.64
N THR A 139 -11.70 -1.46 17.32
CA THR A 139 -11.89 -1.53 18.77
C THR A 139 -13.37 -1.56 19.15
N LEU A 140 -13.63 -1.89 20.42
CA LEU A 140 -14.92 -1.69 21.10
C LEU A 140 -14.82 -0.62 22.21
N GLY A 141 -13.68 0.10 22.27
CA GLY A 141 -13.43 1.23 23.16
C GLY A 141 -14.08 2.53 22.68
N ASP A 142 -14.03 3.53 23.55
CA ASP A 142 -14.50 4.90 23.36
C ASP A 142 -13.65 5.81 24.24
N GLY A 143 -12.82 6.67 23.63
CA GLY A 143 -11.84 7.51 24.32
C GLY A 143 -10.56 6.78 24.73
N ASP A 144 -10.12 5.78 23.96
CA ASP A 144 -8.81 5.12 24.13
C ASP A 144 -7.90 5.32 22.89
N HIS A 145 -6.62 4.99 23.04
CA HIS A 145 -5.61 5.15 21.97
C HIS A 145 -5.90 4.33 20.69
N SER A 146 -6.89 3.44 20.72
CA SER A 146 -7.34 2.61 19.61
C SER A 146 -8.29 3.37 18.67
N ASP A 147 -9.31 4.02 19.22
CA ASP A 147 -10.28 4.84 18.46
C ASP A 147 -9.72 6.22 18.09
N ASP A 148 -8.80 6.78 18.89
CA ASP A 148 -8.07 8.02 18.55
C ASP A 148 -7.33 7.93 17.19
N ASN A 149 -6.98 6.72 16.73
CA ASN A 149 -6.36 6.49 15.42
C ASN A 149 -7.25 6.93 14.25
N LEU A 150 -8.57 7.04 14.43
CA LEU A 150 -9.48 7.58 13.42
C LEU A 150 -9.17 9.05 13.13
N TYR A 151 -8.95 9.86 14.17
CA TYR A 151 -8.57 11.26 14.01
C TYR A 151 -7.19 11.38 13.36
N ASP A 152 -6.20 10.60 13.80
CA ASP A 152 -4.86 10.56 13.19
C ASP A 152 -4.91 10.17 11.72
N ALA A 153 -5.66 9.13 11.34
CA ALA A 153 -5.76 8.66 9.96
C ALA A 153 -6.39 9.72 9.04
N ILE A 154 -7.40 10.43 9.54
CA ILE A 154 -8.04 11.56 8.84
C ILE A 154 -7.07 12.74 8.70
N LEU A 155 -6.35 13.11 9.77
CA LEU A 155 -5.37 14.22 9.78
C LEU A 155 -4.15 13.92 8.90
N LEU A 156 -3.69 12.67 8.85
CA LEU A 156 -2.68 12.16 7.92
C LEU A 156 -3.19 12.10 6.47
N GLY A 157 -4.48 12.33 6.24
CA GLY A 157 -5.08 12.39 4.92
C GLY A 157 -5.17 11.02 4.25
N THR A 158 -5.53 9.97 5.00
CA THR A 158 -5.83 8.63 4.45
C THR A 158 -6.88 8.72 3.32
N LYS A 159 -6.93 7.71 2.44
CA LYS A 159 -7.87 7.67 1.30
C LYS A 159 -9.02 6.67 1.48
N ARG A 160 -8.89 5.76 2.44
CA ARG A 160 -9.94 4.96 3.07
C ARG A 160 -9.51 4.70 4.52
N ILE A 161 -10.46 4.36 5.39
CA ILE A 161 -10.17 3.76 6.69
C ILE A 161 -10.48 2.25 6.56
N GLY A 162 -9.66 1.42 7.19
CA GLY A 162 -10.01 0.02 7.45
C GLY A 162 -10.70 -0.07 8.81
N HIS A 163 -11.85 -0.74 8.85
CA HIS A 163 -12.75 -0.90 10.01
C HIS A 163 -13.65 0.30 10.33
N GLY A 164 -13.13 1.42 10.85
CA GLY A 164 -13.93 2.60 11.24
C GLY A 164 -14.04 3.71 10.20
#